data_AF-A0A967WYF0-F1
#
_entry.id   AF-A0A967WYF0-F1
#
_cell.length_a   1.000
_cell.length_b   1.000
_cell.length_c   1.000
_cell.angle_alpha   90.00
_cell.angle_beta   90.00
_cell.angle_gamma   90.00
#
_symmetry.space_group_name_H-M   'P 1'
#
loop_
_entity.id
_entity.type
_entity.pdbx_description
1 polymer ?
#
loop_
_entity_poly.entity_id
_entity_poly.type
_entity_poly.pdbx_seq_one_letter_code
_entity_poly.pdbx_strand_id
1 'polypeptide(L)'
;PEKAGAIAKSAGIEVDSYGFCQTQPFQPVETSRRGVYVCGAFAEPKDIPDSVIEAGGAAAAALATIGQARGTLVVPPEYPPEAPVSPEEEPRVGVFICSCG
;
A
#
# COMPACT_ATOMS: atom_id res chain seq x y z
N PRO A 1 9.16 1.23 15.76
CA PRO A 1 9.78 2.28 14.91
C PRO A 1 9.64 3.66 15.56
N GLU A 2 10.74 4.39 15.76
CA GLU A 2 10.80 5.66 16.53
C GLU A 2 9.74 6.70 16.13
N LYS A 3 9.34 6.73 14.85
CA LYS A 3 8.35 7.67 14.30
C LYS A 3 6.92 7.13 14.23
N ALA A 4 6.71 5.85 14.54
CA ALA A 4 5.40 5.20 14.40
C ALA A 4 4.33 5.85 15.28
N GLY A 5 4.66 6.22 16.52
CA GLY A 5 3.73 6.91 17.42
C GLY A 5 3.29 8.29 16.92
N ALA A 6 4.17 9.04 16.25
CA ALA A 6 3.83 10.33 15.66
C ALA A 6 2.86 10.18 14.48
N ILE A 7 3.07 9.16 13.64
CA ILE A 7 2.18 8.83 12.52
C ILE A 7 0.82 8.35 13.05
N ALA A 8 0.81 7.45 14.03
CA ALA A 8 -0.41 6.94 14.65
C ALA A 8 -1.25 8.07 15.25
N LYS A 9 -0.61 9.00 15.99
CA LYS A 9 -1.27 10.19 16.54
C LYS A 9 -1.84 11.09 15.45
N SER A 10 -1.07 11.35 14.38
CA SER A 10 -1.53 12.19 13.26
C SER A 10 -2.66 11.55 12.48
N ALA A 11 -2.64 10.22 12.37
CA ALA A 11 -3.69 9.41 11.79
C ALA A 11 -4.82 9.08 12.77
N GLY A 12 -4.79 9.58 14.02
CA GLY A 12 -5.84 9.32 15.02
C GLY A 12 -6.16 7.85 15.23
N ILE A 13 -5.15 6.97 15.20
CA ILE A 13 -5.30 5.53 15.44
C ILE A 13 -4.60 5.13 16.75
N GLU A 14 -5.11 4.08 17.38
CA GLU A 14 -4.56 3.50 18.60
C GLU A 14 -3.38 2.57 18.29
N VAL A 15 -2.47 2.47 19.25
CA VAL A 15 -1.35 1.54 19.21
C VAL A 15 -1.41 0.61 20.42
N ASP A 16 -0.92 -0.60 20.25
CA ASP A 16 -0.83 -1.60 21.31
C ASP A 16 0.30 -1.26 22.32
N SER A 17 0.50 -2.13 23.32
CA SER A 17 1.55 -1.97 24.33
C SER A 17 2.98 -2.03 23.79
N TYR A 18 3.16 -2.49 22.56
CA TYR A 18 4.45 -2.62 21.87
C TYR A 18 4.67 -1.49 20.85
N GLY A 19 3.67 -0.64 20.63
CA GLY A 19 3.72 0.48 19.67
C GLY A 19 3.42 0.08 18.23
N PHE A 20 2.79 -1.08 17.99
CA PHE A 20 2.22 -1.47 16.71
C PHE A 20 0.77 -1.00 16.62
N CYS A 21 0.18 -1.03 15.42
CA CYS A 21 -1.22 -0.67 15.24
C CYS A 21 -2.13 -1.59 16.06
N GLN A 22 -3.05 -1.02 16.82
CA GLN A 22 -4.08 -1.80 17.49
C GLN A 22 -5.09 -2.29 16.43
N THR A 23 -5.28 -3.61 16.34
CA THR A 23 -6.24 -4.29 15.46
C THR A 23 -7.11 -5.26 16.27
N GLN A 24 -8.10 -5.89 15.62
CA GLN A 24 -8.92 -6.95 16.22
C GLN A 24 -8.67 -8.31 15.56
N PRO A 25 -8.79 -9.45 16.28
CA PRO A 25 -8.47 -10.78 15.75
C PRO A 25 -9.18 -11.16 14.44
N PHE A 26 -10.40 -10.68 14.23
CA PHE A 26 -11.20 -10.96 13.02
C PHE A 26 -11.23 -9.82 12.00
N GLN A 27 -10.48 -8.75 12.27
CA GLN A 27 -10.35 -7.57 11.41
C GLN A 27 -8.89 -7.11 11.40
N PRO A 28 -7.96 -7.96 10.92
CA PRO A 28 -6.51 -7.73 11.11
C PRO A 28 -5.97 -6.52 10.33
N VAL A 29 -6.72 -6.04 9.33
CA VAL A 29 -6.36 -4.87 8.51
C VAL A 29 -7.09 -3.59 8.92
N GLU A 30 -8.03 -3.67 9.87
CA GLU A 30 -8.76 -2.50 10.36
C GLU A 30 -8.06 -1.90 11.58
N THR A 31 -7.91 -0.57 11.56
CA THR A 31 -7.40 0.17 12.72
C THR A 31 -8.55 0.56 13.66
N SER A 32 -8.24 1.18 14.80
CA SER A 32 -9.27 1.76 15.67
C SER A 32 -10.08 2.89 15.02
N ARG A 33 -9.61 3.46 13.89
CA ARG A 33 -10.31 4.51 13.15
C ARG A 33 -10.90 3.96 11.85
N ARG A 34 -12.24 4.00 11.75
CA ARG A 34 -12.97 3.61 10.54
C ARG A 34 -12.47 4.39 9.31
N GLY A 35 -12.26 3.67 8.21
CA GLY A 35 -11.73 4.22 6.96
C GLY A 35 -10.20 4.38 6.94
N VAL A 36 -9.51 4.01 8.02
CA VAL A 36 -8.06 3.84 8.05
C VAL A 36 -7.74 2.36 8.24
N TYR A 37 -6.87 1.87 7.38
CA TYR A 37 -6.47 0.47 7.33
C TYR A 37 -4.96 0.35 7.53
N VAL A 38 -4.51 -0.81 7.98
CA VAL A 38 -3.10 -1.12 8.23
C VAL A 38 -2.69 -2.39 7.47
N CYS A 39 -1.44 -2.44 7.05
CA CYS A 39 -0.80 -3.64 6.51
C CYS A 39 0.70 -3.62 6.80
N GLY A 40 1.32 -4.79 6.79
CA GLY A 40 2.75 -4.98 6.90
C GLY A 40 3.27 -4.81 8.33
N ALA A 41 4.57 -4.51 8.44
CA ALA A 41 5.31 -4.55 9.70
C ALA A 41 4.85 -3.53 10.77
N PHE A 42 4.02 -2.54 10.42
CA PHE A 42 3.42 -1.65 11.41
C PHE A 42 2.21 -2.28 12.11
N ALA A 43 1.53 -3.25 11.48
CA ALA A 43 0.43 -3.95 12.15
C ALA A 43 0.96 -4.89 13.24
N GLU A 44 2.06 -5.60 12.96
CA GLU A 44 2.78 -6.49 13.87
C GLU A 44 4.08 -6.98 13.17
N PRO A 45 5.07 -7.54 13.88
CA PRO A 45 6.23 -8.18 13.27
C PRO A 45 5.83 -9.36 12.39
N LYS A 46 6.14 -9.29 11.09
CA LYS A 46 5.83 -10.32 10.10
C LYS A 46 6.80 -10.30 8.93
N ASP A 47 6.71 -11.31 8.06
CA ASP A 47 7.54 -11.42 6.87
C ASP A 47 6.96 -10.67 5.66
N ILE A 48 7.67 -10.75 4.52
CA ILE A 48 7.28 -10.06 3.29
C ILE A 48 5.98 -10.64 2.71
N PRO A 49 5.83 -11.96 2.51
CA PRO A 49 4.57 -12.55 2.04
C PRO A 49 3.35 -12.12 2.83
N ASP A 50 3.41 -12.20 4.17
CA ASP A 50 2.30 -11.80 5.03
C ASP A 50 1.97 -10.31 4.87
N SER A 51 3.01 -9.46 4.75
CA SER A 51 2.84 -8.03 4.50
C SER A 51 2.13 -7.74 3.18
N VAL A 52 2.44 -8.50 2.12
CA VAL A 52 1.81 -8.33 0.81
C VAL A 52 0.35 -8.81 0.84
N ILE A 53 0.08 -9.94 1.50
CA ILE A 53 -1.27 -10.46 1.68
C ILE A 53 -2.15 -9.45 2.41
N GLU A 54 -1.66 -8.87 3.51
CA GLU A 54 -2.36 -7.82 4.24
C GLU A 54 -2.57 -6.56 3.41
N ALA A 55 -1.59 -6.17 2.58
CA ALA A 55 -1.75 -5.00 1.70
C ALA A 55 -2.92 -5.19 0.73
N GLY A 56 -3.08 -6.41 0.19
CA GLY A 56 -4.25 -6.78 -0.60
C GLY A 56 -5.55 -6.70 0.20
N GLY A 57 -5.56 -7.22 1.43
CA GLY A 57 -6.72 -7.15 2.34
C GLY A 57 -7.13 -5.72 2.69
N ALA A 58 -6.17 -4.87 3.03
CA ALA A 58 -6.39 -3.45 3.33
C ALA A 58 -6.94 -2.70 2.11
N ALA A 59 -6.41 -2.96 0.90
CA ALA A 59 -6.92 -2.38 -0.34
C ALA A 59 -8.36 -2.82 -0.63
N ALA A 60 -8.67 -4.11 -0.42
CA ALA A 60 -10.03 -4.63 -0.59
C ALA A 60 -11.02 -3.99 0.41
N ALA A 61 -10.62 -3.84 1.69
CA ALA A 61 -11.43 -3.21 2.71
C ALA A 61 -11.69 -1.72 2.42
N ALA A 62 -10.67 -1.00 1.94
CA ALA A 62 -10.83 0.37 1.47
C ALA A 62 -11.80 0.44 0.29
N LEU A 63 -11.63 -0.43 -0.72
CA LEU A 63 -12.53 -0.49 -1.89
C LEU A 63 -13.96 -0.86 -1.52
N ALA A 64 -14.19 -1.68 -0.49
CA ALA A 64 -15.54 -1.93 0.01
C ALA A 64 -16.24 -0.66 0.49
N THR A 65 -15.46 0.33 0.96
CA THR A 65 -15.98 1.64 1.42
C THR A 65 -16.11 2.65 0.28
N ILE A 66 -15.09 2.77 -0.59
CA ILE A 66 -15.01 3.84 -1.60
C ILE A 66 -15.18 3.35 -3.05
N GLY A 67 -15.53 2.09 -3.27
CA GLY A 67 -15.49 1.43 -4.57
C GLY A 67 -16.38 2.09 -5.64
N GLN A 68 -17.49 2.71 -5.23
CA GLN A 68 -18.38 3.44 -6.15
C GLN A 68 -17.71 4.68 -6.77
N ALA A 69 -16.70 5.25 -6.10
CA ALA A 69 -15.95 6.40 -6.60
C ALA A 69 -14.71 5.98 -7.43
N ARG A 70 -14.49 4.68 -7.66
CA ARG A 70 -13.34 4.19 -8.41
C ARG A 70 -13.33 4.81 -9.83
N GLY A 71 -12.19 5.38 -10.22
CA GLY A 71 -12.03 5.98 -11.54
C GLY A 71 -12.44 7.46 -11.62
N THR A 72 -13.17 8.00 -10.63
CA THR A 72 -13.70 9.38 -10.71
C THR A 72 -12.63 10.47 -10.59
N LEU A 73 -11.48 10.16 -9.97
CA LEU A 73 -10.35 11.07 -9.77
C LEU A 73 -9.09 10.61 -10.54
N VAL A 74 -9.23 9.69 -11.49
CA VAL A 74 -8.10 9.22 -12.29
C VAL A 74 -7.77 10.27 -13.34
N VAL A 75 -6.54 10.78 -13.30
CA VAL A 75 -6.00 11.66 -14.33
C VAL A 75 -5.23 10.79 -15.33
N PRO A 76 -5.55 10.83 -16.64
CA PRO A 76 -4.79 10.12 -17.65
C PRO A 76 -3.31 10.54 -17.59
N PRO A 77 -2.37 9.59 -17.62
CA PRO A 77 -0.95 9.92 -17.69
C PRO A 77 -0.64 10.64 -19.02
N GLU A 78 0.13 11.72 -18.92
CA GLU A 78 0.73 12.37 -20.09
C GLU A 78 2.11 11.75 -20.32
N TYR A 79 2.24 11.01 -21.42
CA TYR A 79 3.50 10.40 -21.80
C TYR A 79 4.30 11.35 -22.69
N PRO A 80 5.65 11.39 -22.56
CA PRO A 80 6.47 12.08 -23.54
C PRO A 80 6.25 11.46 -24.92
N PRO A 81 6.35 12.26 -26.00
CA PRO A 81 6.27 11.73 -27.35
C PRO A 81 7.31 10.63 -27.55
N GLU A 82 6.90 9.55 -28.21
CA GLU A 82 7.79 8.45 -28.56
C GLU A 82 8.95 8.98 -29.42
N ALA A 83 10.19 8.63 -29.05
CA ALA A 83 11.36 8.96 -29.85
C ALA A 83 11.49 7.94 -31.00
N PRO A 84 11.78 8.39 -32.24
CA PRO A 84 12.10 7.46 -33.31
C PRO A 84 13.38 6.70 -32.96
N VAL A 85 13.33 5.37 -33.01
CA VAL A 85 14.49 4.51 -32.78
C VAL A 85 15.05 4.09 -34.13
N SER A 86 16.31 4.42 -34.41
CA SER A 86 16.99 3.99 -35.63
C SER A 86 17.43 2.51 -35.53
N PRO A 87 17.42 1.74 -36.64
CA PRO A 87 17.98 0.39 -36.68
C PRO A 87 19.49 0.33 -36.37
N GLU A 88 20.19 1.46 -36.48
CA GLU A 88 21.61 1.62 -36.19
C GLU A 88 21.88 1.94 -34.71
N GLU A 89 20.85 2.26 -33.91
CA GLU A 89 20.98 2.49 -32.47
C GLU A 89 21.12 1.18 -31.69
N GLU A 90 22.02 1.17 -30.70
CA GLU A 90 22.24 0.01 -29.84
C GLU A 90 21.04 -0.19 -28.87
N PRO A 91 20.38 -1.36 -28.86
CA PRO A 91 19.21 -1.59 -28.00
C PRO A 91 19.53 -1.47 -26.52
N ARG A 92 18.77 -0.65 -25.79
CA ARG A 92 18.84 -0.56 -24.33
C ARG A 92 17.74 -1.39 -23.69
N VAL A 93 18.08 -2.59 -23.24
CA VAL A 93 17.12 -3.51 -22.60
C VAL A 93 17.08 -3.28 -21.09
N GLY A 94 15.89 -3.01 -20.55
CA GLY A 94 15.62 -3.01 -19.11
C GLY A 94 14.74 -4.21 -18.75
N VAL A 95 15.13 -4.98 -17.73
CA VAL A 95 14.31 -6.08 -17.19
C VAL A 95 13.82 -5.69 -15.80
N PHE A 96 12.50 -5.74 -15.60
CA PHE A 96 11.88 -5.54 -14.30
C PHE A 96 11.25 -6.85 -13.84
N ILE A 97 11.69 -7.35 -12.69
CA ILE A 97 11.17 -8.55 -12.06
C ILE A 97 10.57 -8.14 -10.72
N CYS A 98 9.25 -8.24 -10.58
CA CYS A 98 8.61 -8.26 -9.26
C CYS A 98 8.41 -9.73 -8.88
N SER A 99 9.00 -10.12 -7.75
CA SER A 99 8.83 -11.43 -7.12
C SER A 99 7.94 -11.33 -5.87
N CYS A 100 6.99 -10.39 -5.89
CA CYS A 100 6.18 -10.01 -4.74
C CYS A 100 4.92 -10.87 -4.56
N GLY A 101 4.85 -12.06 -5.17
CA GLY A 101 3.70 -12.96 -5.15
C GLY A 101 3.85 -14.06 -4.12
#